data_AF-A0A8T7ETG7-F1
#
_entry.id   AF-A0A8T7ETG7-F1
#
_cell.length_a   1.000
_cell.length_b   1.000
_cell.length_c   1.000
_cell.angle_alpha   90.00
_cell.angle_beta   90.00
_cell.angle_gamma   90.00
#
_symmetry.space_group_name_H-M   'P 1'
#
loop_
_entity.id
_entity.type
_entity.pdbx_description
1 polymer ?
#
loop_
_entity_poly.entity_id
_entity_poly.type
_entity_poly.pdbx_seq_one_letter_code
_entity_poly.pdbx_strand_id
1 'polypeptide(L)'
;MIPQGTYDLVRRGHDELPSDIRLRVGGRDTLVIRNDDIVDHTIGPFFIRSGETIRQRFTRAAVFQGVCSLNDVGYVNIVVEG
;
A
#
# COMPACT_ATOMS: atom_id res chain seq x y z
N MET A 1 -1.28 7.16 2.88
CA MET A 1 -0.17 8.12 2.75
C MET A 1 1.01 7.50 3.48
N ILE A 2 2.20 7.56 2.90
CA ILE A 2 3.45 7.10 3.50
C ILE A 2 4.23 8.37 3.86
N PRO A 3 4.25 8.82 5.12
CA PRO A 3 4.96 10.03 5.52
C PRO A 3 6.49 9.94 5.39
N GLN A 4 7.16 11.09 5.44
CA GLN A 4 8.62 11.12 5.52
C GLN A 4 9.12 10.44 6.81
N GLY A 5 10.14 9.58 6.67
CA GLY A 5 10.75 8.85 7.79
C GLY A 5 10.06 7.53 8.14
N THR A 6 9.02 7.13 7.40
CA THR A 6 8.35 5.84 7.58
C THR A 6 9.33 4.68 7.43
N TYR A 7 10.28 4.73 6.49
CA TYR A 7 11.33 3.73 6.35
C TYR A 7 12.14 3.52 7.64
N ASP A 8 12.52 4.61 8.32
CA ASP A 8 13.28 4.54 9.56
C ASP A 8 12.45 3.97 10.73
N LEU A 9 11.14 4.23 10.76
CA LEU A 9 10.23 3.64 11.74
C LEU A 9 10.12 2.13 11.55
N VAL A 10 9.96 1.68 10.30
CA VAL A 10 9.91 0.25 9.96
C VAL A 10 11.22 -0.45 10.31
N ARG A 11 12.37 0.17 10.04
CA ARG A 11 13.68 -0.39 10.45
C ARG A 11 13.87 -0.50 11.95
N ARG A 12 13.10 0.26 12.74
CA ARG A 12 13.07 0.18 14.21
C ARG A 12 12.04 -0.83 14.72
N GLY A 13 11.37 -1.55 13.82
CA GLY A 13 10.38 -2.59 14.15
C GLY A 13 8.96 -2.06 14.34
N HIS A 14 8.65 -0.85 13.85
CA HIS A 14 7.27 -0.38 13.82
C HIS A 14 6.57 -0.90 12.57
N ASP A 15 5.32 -1.34 12.72
CA ASP A 15 4.45 -1.67 11.61
C ASP A 15 3.61 -0.44 11.23
N GLU A 16 3.66 -0.07 9.96
CA GLU A 16 3.04 1.15 9.43
C GLU A 16 1.88 0.83 8.46
N LEU A 17 1.69 -0.45 8.09
CA LEU A 17 0.65 -0.86 7.16
C LEU A 17 0.03 -2.21 7.53
N PRO A 18 -1.30 -2.32 7.64
CA PRO A 18 -1.93 -3.60 7.96
C PRO A 18 -1.68 -4.65 6.86
N SER A 19 -1.68 -5.93 7.24
CA SER A 19 -1.54 -7.06 6.33
C SER A 19 -2.70 -7.22 5.36
N ASP A 20 -3.87 -6.62 5.65
CA ASP A 20 -5.05 -6.65 4.78
C ASP A 20 -5.59 -5.22 4.55
N ILE A 21 -5.71 -4.85 3.27
CA ILE A 21 -6.38 -3.63 2.82
C ILE A 21 -7.67 -4.06 2.11
N ARG A 22 -8.83 -3.60 2.59
CA ARG A 22 -10.12 -3.92 1.98
C ARG A 22 -10.73 -2.73 1.27
N LEU A 23 -11.17 -2.94 0.04
CA LEU A 23 -11.77 -1.96 -0.87
C LEU A 23 -13.07 -2.54 -1.45
N ARG A 24 -13.98 -1.69 -1.95
CA ARG A 24 -15.21 -2.14 -2.63
C ARG A 24 -15.27 -1.67 -4.08
N VAL A 25 -15.67 -2.57 -4.98
CA VAL A 25 -16.02 -2.27 -6.38
C VAL A 25 -17.32 -1.45 -6.38
N GLY A 26 -17.44 -0.50 -7.31
CA GLY A 26 -18.66 0.30 -7.46
C GLY A 26 -18.79 1.46 -6.48
N GLY A 27 -18.00 1.49 -5.40
CA GLY A 27 -17.68 2.71 -4.70
C GLY A 27 -16.88 3.64 -5.62
N ARG A 28 -17.00 4.97 -5.46
CA ARG A 28 -16.08 5.91 -6.13
C ARG A 28 -14.61 5.68 -5.73
N ASP A 29 -14.40 4.84 -4.72
CA ASP A 29 -13.19 4.26 -4.18
C ASP A 29 -12.10 4.15 -5.25
N THR A 30 -11.12 5.02 -5.09
CA THR A 30 -9.86 5.00 -5.81
C THR A 30 -8.82 4.77 -4.74
N LEU A 31 -8.04 3.69 -4.85
CA LEU A 31 -6.89 3.51 -3.98
C LEU A 31 -5.88 4.59 -4.35
N VAL A 32 -5.57 5.46 -3.39
CA VAL A 32 -4.56 6.49 -3.55
C VAL A 32 -3.41 6.17 -2.62
N ILE A 33 -2.25 5.88 -3.21
CA ILE A 33 -1.00 5.68 -2.48
C ILE A 33 -0.13 6.89 -2.79
N ARG A 34 0.15 7.70 -1.78
CA ARG A 34 1.09 8.82 -1.87
C ARG A 34 2.30 8.50 -1.01
N ASN A 35 3.47 8.48 -1.63
CA ASN A 35 4.74 8.30 -0.96
C ASN A 35 5.42 9.66 -0.76
N ASP A 36 5.33 10.19 0.46
CA ASP A 36 6.03 11.40 0.88
C ASP A 36 7.36 11.06 1.59
N ASP A 37 7.75 9.78 1.63
CA ASP A 37 9.07 9.36 2.10
C ASP A 37 10.15 9.56 1.02
N ILE A 38 11.40 9.56 1.47
CA ILE A 38 12.59 9.70 0.62
C ILE A 38 13.08 8.36 0.04
N VAL A 39 12.38 7.27 0.37
CA VAL A 39 12.71 5.90 -0.04
C VAL A 39 11.57 5.34 -0.91
N ASP A 40 11.93 4.51 -1.88
CA ASP A 40 10.96 3.78 -2.70
C ASP A 40 10.31 2.65 -1.89
N HIS A 41 9.01 2.44 -2.08
CA HIS A 41 8.26 1.41 -1.36
C HIS A 41 7.53 0.46 -2.29
N THR A 42 7.30 -0.76 -1.82
CA THR A 42 6.45 -1.75 -2.48
C THR A 42 5.28 -2.07 -1.57
N ILE A 43 4.06 -1.99 -2.12
CA ILE A 43 2.82 -2.39 -1.45
C ILE A 43 2.05 -3.29 -2.41
N GLY A 44 2.16 -4.60 -2.20
CA GLY A 44 1.53 -5.59 -3.06
C GLY A 44 2.05 -5.46 -4.50
N PRO A 45 1.18 -5.24 -5.50
CA PRO A 45 1.58 -5.07 -6.90
C PRO A 45 2.12 -3.67 -7.22
N PHE A 46 2.08 -2.72 -6.28
CA PHE A 46 2.47 -1.33 -6.52
C PHE A 46 3.90 -1.07 -6.06
N PHE A 47 4.76 -0.67 -6.99
CA PHE A 47 6.06 -0.07 -6.69
C PHE A 47 5.90 1.46 -6.78
N ILE A 48 6.17 2.16 -5.69
CA ILE A 48 5.91 3.59 -5.53
C ILE A 48 7.22 4.31 -5.23
N ARG A 49 7.69 5.14 -6.16
CA ARG A 49 8.91 5.91 -5.98
C ARG A 49 8.77 6.96 -4.88
N SER A 50 9.88 7.41 -4.32
CA SER A 50 9.95 8.60 -3.48
C SER A 50 9.25 9.79 -4.17
N GLY A 51 8.29 10.41 -3.49
CA GLY A 51 7.49 11.53 -4.01
C GLY A 51 6.36 11.15 -4.99
N GLU A 52 6.18 9.87 -5.32
CA GLU A 52 5.17 9.42 -6.28
C GLU A 52 3.78 9.31 -5.66
N THR A 53 2.74 9.57 -6.46
CA THR A 53 1.36 9.24 -6.11
C THR A 53 0.73 8.33 -7.16
N ILE A 54 0.36 7.12 -6.75
CA ILE A 54 -0.42 6.18 -7.56
C ILE A 54 -1.91 6.34 -7.25
N ARG A 55 -2.73 6.27 -8.30
CA ARG A 55 -4.19 6.24 -8.22
C ARG A 55 -4.72 5.04 -8.99
N GLN A 56 -5.22 4.03 -8.28
CA GLN A 56 -5.80 2.84 -8.88
C GLN A 56 -7.31 2.80 -8.68
N ARG A 57 -8.05 2.66 -9.77
CA ARG A 57 -9.48 2.33 -9.76
C ARG A 57 -9.65 0.84 -10.04
N PHE A 58 -10.45 0.16 -9.22
CA PHE A 58 -10.81 -1.24 -9.46
C PHE A 58 -12.20 -1.32 -10.08
N THR A 59 -12.35 -2.15 -11.11
CA THR A 59 -13.63 -2.35 -11.83
C THR A 59 -14.21 -3.74 -11.60
N ARG A 60 -13.48 -4.61 -10.90
CA ARG A 60 -13.82 -6.01 -10.66
C ARG A 60 -13.27 -6.44 -9.30
N ALA A 61 -13.99 -7.35 -8.65
CA ALA A 61 -13.56 -7.93 -7.38
C ALA A 61 -12.33 -8.82 -7.63
N ALA A 62 -11.35 -8.74 -6.74
CA ALA A 62 -10.07 -9.44 -6.84
C ALA A 62 -9.32 -9.41 -5.51
N VAL A 63 -8.40 -10.35 -5.32
CA VAL A 63 -7.41 -10.31 -4.24
C VAL A 63 -6.03 -10.20 -4.85
N PHE A 64 -5.27 -9.19 -4.45
CA PHE A 64 -3.88 -9.00 -4.85
C PHE A 64 -2.98 -9.23 -3.65
N GLN A 65 -2.20 -10.30 -3.66
CA GLN A 65 -1.16 -10.53 -2.67
C GLN A 65 0.19 -10.13 -3.23
N GLY A 66 1.03 -9.50 -2.40
CA GLY A 66 2.41 -9.22 -2.78
C GLY A 66 3.24 -8.70 -1.62
N VAL A 67 4.51 -8.42 -1.91
CA VAL A 67 5.49 -7.91 -0.95
C VAL A 67 5.02 -6.57 -0.36
N CYS A 68 5.28 -6.37 0.93
CA CYS A 68 5.10 -5.09 1.58
C CYS A 68 6.40 -4.67 2.25
N SER A 69 6.90 -3.46 1.94
CA SER A 69 8.08 -2.89 2.61
C SER A 69 7.74 -2.03 3.84
N LEU A 70 6.46 -2.00 4.24
CA LEU A 70 5.94 -1.14 5.30
C LEU A 70 5.38 -1.90 6.51
N ASN A 71 5.48 -3.23 6.50
CA ASN A 71 5.06 -4.07 7.60
C ASN A 71 6.09 -5.14 7.93
N ASP A 72 6.00 -5.67 9.14
CA ASP A 72 6.90 -6.70 9.67
C ASP A 72 6.63 -8.09 9.06
N VAL A 73 5.38 -8.34 8.68
CA VAL A 73 4.91 -9.55 8.01
C VAL A 73 5.55 -9.72 6.62
N GLY A 74 5.94 -8.62 5.97
CA GLY A 74 6.60 -8.59 4.66
C GLY A 74 5.68 -8.80 3.46
N TYR A 75 4.37 -8.98 3.68
CA TYR A 75 3.37 -9.10 2.62
C TYR A 75 2.08 -8.36 2.98
N VAL A 76 1.29 -8.04 1.96
CA VAL A 76 -0.03 -7.44 2.09
C VAL A 76 -1.01 -8.09 1.12
N ASN A 77 -2.26 -8.25 1.55
CA ASN A 77 -3.38 -8.58 0.68
C ASN A 77 -4.22 -7.32 0.44
N ILE A 78 -4.43 -6.98 -0.81
CA ILE A 78 -5.39 -5.96 -1.23
C ILE A 78 -6.64 -6.69 -1.73
N VAL A 79 -7.66 -6.71 -0.90
CA VAL A 79 -8.94 -7.36 -1.15
C VAL A 79 -9.92 -6.34 -1.70
N VAL A 80 -10.37 -6.55 -2.93
CA VAL A 80 -11.41 -5.73 -3.57
C VAL A 80 -12.69 -6.56 -3.61
N GLU A 81 -13.65 -6.18 -2.78
CA GLU A 81 -14.96 -6.81 -2.64
C GLU A 81 -15.95 -6.28 -3.69
N GLY A 82 -16.92 -7.09 -4.10
CA GLY A 82 -17.94 -6.73 -5.10
C GLY A 82 -19.12 -5.96 -4.53
#